data_AF-A0A7R9G5S9-F1
#
_entry.id   AF-A0A7R9G5S9-F1
#
_cell.length_a   1.000
_cell.length_b   1.000
_cell.length_c   1.000
_cell.angle_alpha   90.00
_cell.angle_beta   90.00
_cell.angle_gamma   90.00
#
_symmetry.space_group_name_H-M   'P 1'
#
loop_
_entity.id
_entity.type
_entity.pdbx_description
1 polymer ?
#
loop_
_entity_poly.entity_id
_entity_poly.type
_entity_poly.pdbx_seq_one_letter_code
_entity_poly.pdbx_strand_id
1 'polypeptide(L)'
;GRGGGSSHSRALAALQRQKVALEEKETKLSREKEQLETSVRQEAQRWNTLKMAREKVEAELADLEKLETEENQGILRKLQGLVVMNESLKQQEHEFREQCKVELSRLQNLVKEAQESATPDKDGDQVDTQFEEERERVHKLRLLLAKGNRSIAALQRQLDEVPGRAELAQYQRRFLELYNQVAAKHKETKQFYTLYNTLDDTKLYLGKELSLLNSILDTYTEAMSSASGKEQFMKQFDAIVEGIKQNKVKVERRKSEERRRRDQLSQQLQSLVEQQRRYVAAVRQVTIECRRNEALLAQLRGT
;
A
#
# COMPACT_ATOMS: atom_id res chain seq x y z
N GLY A 1 89.04 85.40 22.37
CA GLY A 1 88.47 84.11 22.79
C GLY A 1 88.12 83.29 21.55
N ARG A 2 89.00 82.35 21.20
CA ARG A 2 88.79 81.35 20.15
C ARG A 2 87.93 80.23 20.73
N GLY A 3 86.74 79.98 20.19
CA GLY A 3 85.87 78.90 20.69
C GLY A 3 84.56 78.67 19.92
N GLY A 4 84.05 79.66 19.17
CA GLY A 4 82.72 79.57 18.54
C GLY A 4 82.65 78.75 17.23
N GLY A 5 83.66 78.84 16.34
CA GLY A 5 83.55 78.30 14.97
C GLY A 5 83.61 76.77 14.83
N SER A 6 84.36 76.07 15.68
CA SER A 6 84.51 74.60 15.63
C SER A 6 83.34 73.84 16.28
N SER A 7 82.70 74.43 17.30
CA SER A 7 81.49 73.89 17.90
C SER A 7 80.29 74.07 16.97
N HIS A 8 80.15 75.25 16.35
CA HIS A 8 79.05 75.55 15.44
C HIS A 8 79.11 74.74 14.13
N SER A 9 80.30 74.54 13.55
CA SER A 9 80.49 73.67 12.37
C SER A 9 80.19 72.18 12.65
N ARG A 10 80.56 71.67 13.84
CA ARG A 10 80.20 70.30 14.25
C ARG A 10 78.70 70.16 14.56
N ALA A 11 78.09 71.16 15.18
CA ALA A 11 76.64 71.21 15.40
C ALA A 11 75.86 71.27 14.08
N LEU A 12 76.30 72.09 13.12
CA LEU A 12 75.74 72.16 11.77
C LEU A 12 75.90 70.84 11.02
N ALA A 13 77.06 70.18 11.09
CA ALA A 13 77.26 68.87 10.46
C ALA A 13 76.41 67.77 11.12
N ALA A 14 76.21 67.82 12.45
CA ALA A 14 75.33 66.90 13.16
C ALA A 14 73.86 67.13 12.80
N LEU A 15 73.41 68.40 12.73
CA LEU A 15 72.07 68.77 12.28
C LEU A 15 71.84 68.40 10.80
N GLN A 16 72.85 68.55 9.94
CA GLN A 16 72.78 68.13 8.54
C GLN A 16 72.66 66.60 8.41
N ARG A 17 73.43 65.84 9.19
CA ARG A 17 73.28 64.36 9.24
C ARG A 17 71.93 63.95 9.81
N GLN A 18 71.43 64.67 10.83
CA GLN A 18 70.12 64.40 11.41
C GLN A 18 69.00 64.73 10.41
N LYS A 19 69.15 65.81 9.63
CA LYS A 19 68.24 66.17 8.53
C LYS A 19 68.23 65.08 7.45
N VAL A 20 69.40 64.63 6.98
CA VAL A 20 69.49 63.54 5.98
C VAL A 20 68.91 62.24 6.53
N ALA A 21 69.19 61.88 7.78
CA ALA A 21 68.62 60.69 8.41
C ALA A 21 67.10 60.77 8.60
N LEU A 22 66.55 61.98 8.83
CA LEU A 22 65.12 62.21 8.89
C LEU A 22 64.48 62.18 7.50
N GLU A 23 65.13 62.74 6.47
CA GLU A 23 64.69 62.65 5.06
C GLU A 23 64.71 61.18 4.56
N GLU A 24 65.72 60.39 4.94
CA GLU A 24 65.77 58.95 4.66
C GLU A 24 64.67 58.16 5.39
N LYS A 25 64.34 58.55 6.63
CA LYS A 25 63.20 57.96 7.36
C LYS A 25 61.86 58.37 6.75
N GLU A 26 61.71 59.63 6.35
CA GLU A 26 60.51 60.15 5.69
C GLU A 26 60.27 59.45 4.36
N THR A 27 61.32 59.26 3.55
CA THR A 27 61.22 58.53 2.28
C THR A 27 60.93 57.04 2.49
N LYS A 28 61.50 56.38 3.51
CA LYS A 28 61.15 54.99 3.87
C LYS A 28 59.69 54.86 4.34
N LEU A 29 59.25 55.73 5.24
CA LEU A 29 57.87 55.75 5.72
C LEU A 29 56.88 56.09 4.59
N SER A 30 57.25 56.97 3.66
CA SER A 30 56.43 57.27 2.47
C SER A 30 56.29 56.04 1.57
N ARG A 31 57.37 55.27 1.35
CA ARG A 31 57.31 54.01 0.59
C ARG A 31 56.49 52.92 1.29
N GLU A 32 56.65 52.76 2.61
CA GLU A 32 55.85 51.82 3.40
C GLU A 32 54.37 52.20 3.39
N LYS A 33 54.06 53.49 3.48
CA LYS A 33 52.70 54.01 3.35
C LYS A 33 52.11 53.70 1.97
N GLU A 34 52.85 53.94 0.89
CA GLU A 34 52.42 53.60 -0.47
C GLU A 34 52.20 52.09 -0.66
N GLN A 35 53.07 51.25 -0.09
CA GLN A 35 52.93 49.79 -0.11
C GLN A 35 51.71 49.31 0.67
N LEU A 36 51.45 49.89 1.85
CA LEU A 36 50.26 49.58 2.63
C LEU A 36 48.99 50.07 1.92
N GLU A 37 49.00 51.26 1.34
CA GLU A 37 47.86 51.80 0.59
C GLU A 37 47.54 50.99 -0.67
N THR A 38 48.56 50.43 -1.32
CA THR A 38 48.37 49.52 -2.47
C THR A 38 47.85 48.16 -2.02
N SER A 39 48.38 47.60 -0.93
CA SER A 39 47.89 46.35 -0.34
C SER A 39 46.43 46.46 0.14
N VAL A 40 46.08 47.55 0.83
CA VAL A 40 44.69 47.83 1.26
C VAL A 40 43.77 47.99 0.05
N ARG A 41 44.22 48.65 -1.02
CA ARG A 41 43.44 48.73 -2.28
C ARG A 41 43.23 47.37 -2.92
N GLN A 42 44.25 46.51 -2.94
CA GLN A 42 44.14 45.14 -3.48
C GLN A 42 43.20 44.28 -2.64
N GLU A 43 43.29 44.34 -1.31
CA GLU A 43 42.38 43.61 -0.42
C GLU A 43 40.95 44.14 -0.50
N ALA A 44 40.75 45.46 -0.65
CA ALA A 44 39.42 46.03 -0.89
C ALA A 44 38.82 45.57 -2.23
N GLN A 45 39.64 45.48 -3.29
CA GLN A 45 39.21 44.91 -4.57
C GLN A 45 38.86 43.42 -4.43
N ARG A 46 39.71 42.62 -3.77
CA ARG A 46 39.45 41.20 -3.49
C ARG A 46 38.17 41.02 -2.70
N TRP A 47 37.99 41.78 -1.63
CA TRP A 47 36.79 41.76 -0.81
C TRP A 47 35.55 42.08 -1.64
N ASN A 48 35.62 43.09 -2.51
CA ASN A 48 34.48 43.44 -3.36
C ASN A 48 34.17 42.35 -4.38
N THR A 49 35.18 41.72 -4.99
CA THR A 49 34.98 40.57 -5.89
C THR A 49 34.38 39.36 -5.18
N LEU A 50 34.86 39.04 -3.97
CA LEU A 50 34.31 37.98 -3.12
C LEU A 50 32.87 38.28 -2.70
N LYS A 51 32.59 39.55 -2.37
CA LYS A 51 31.24 40.00 -2.02
C LYS A 51 30.28 39.83 -3.21
N MET A 52 30.67 40.28 -4.40
CA MET A 52 29.87 40.10 -5.61
C MET A 52 29.68 38.61 -5.96
N ALA A 53 30.72 37.79 -5.80
CA ALA A 53 30.62 36.36 -6.02
C ALA A 53 29.66 35.69 -5.03
N ARG A 54 29.72 36.09 -3.75
CA ARG A 54 28.80 35.62 -2.72
C ARG A 54 27.37 36.02 -3.01
N GLU A 55 27.12 37.29 -3.34
CA GLU A 55 25.78 37.79 -3.70
C GLU A 55 25.22 37.03 -4.92
N LYS A 56 26.08 36.71 -5.90
CA LYS A 56 25.69 35.91 -7.05
C LYS A 56 25.30 34.47 -6.66
N VAL A 57 26.10 33.84 -5.80
CA VAL A 57 25.80 32.49 -5.29
C VAL A 57 24.51 32.49 -4.45
N GLU A 58 24.29 33.49 -3.60
CA GLU A 58 23.07 33.62 -2.81
C GLU A 58 21.84 33.82 -3.71
N ALA A 59 21.96 34.61 -4.80
CA ALA A 59 20.89 34.77 -5.78
C ALA A 59 20.59 33.46 -6.54
N GLU A 60 21.62 32.74 -6.98
CA GLU A 60 21.46 31.44 -7.66
C GLU A 60 20.84 30.39 -6.71
N LEU A 61 21.23 30.37 -5.44
CA LEU A 61 20.62 29.50 -4.42
C LEU A 61 19.14 29.83 -4.22
N ALA A 62 18.78 31.11 -4.10
CA ALA A 62 17.39 31.53 -3.94
C ALA A 62 16.53 31.19 -5.17
N ASP A 63 17.10 31.23 -6.37
CA ASP A 63 16.39 30.81 -7.59
C ASP A 63 16.23 29.29 -7.67
N LEU A 64 17.20 28.51 -7.19
CA LEU A 64 17.08 27.06 -7.07
C LEU A 64 16.05 26.64 -6.02
N GLU A 65 15.92 27.36 -4.90
CA GLU A 65 14.90 27.11 -3.89
C GLU A 65 13.48 27.34 -4.42
N LYS A 66 13.27 28.33 -5.31
CA LYS A 66 11.95 28.55 -5.96
C LYS A 66 11.54 27.43 -6.91
N LEU A 67 12.48 26.62 -7.40
CA LEU A 67 12.21 25.46 -8.24
C LEU A 67 11.75 24.23 -7.44
N GLU A 68 11.78 24.31 -6.11
CA GLU A 68 11.28 23.26 -5.22
C GLU A 68 9.74 23.25 -5.21
N THR A 69 9.15 22.30 -5.95
CA THR A 69 7.71 22.02 -5.96
C THR A 69 7.37 20.86 -5.00
N GLU A 70 6.11 20.77 -4.54
CA GLU A 70 5.65 19.70 -3.63
C GLU A 70 5.91 18.28 -4.18
N GLU A 71 5.91 18.11 -5.51
CA GLU A 71 6.18 16.84 -6.19
C GLU A 71 7.69 16.47 -6.18
N ASN A 72 8.58 17.46 -6.28
CA ASN A 72 10.04 17.26 -6.39
C ASN A 72 10.74 17.22 -5.02
N GLN A 73 10.08 17.69 -3.97
CA GLN A 73 10.62 17.77 -2.61
C GLN A 73 11.10 16.42 -2.07
N GLY A 74 10.37 15.34 -2.37
CA GLY A 74 10.72 13.99 -1.95
C GLY A 74 11.98 13.43 -2.63
N ILE A 75 12.23 13.84 -3.88
CA ILE A 75 13.40 13.43 -4.67
C ILE A 75 14.63 14.22 -4.22
N LEU A 76 14.47 15.54 -3.99
CA LEU A 76 15.55 16.41 -3.53
C LEU A 76 16.09 16.01 -2.15
N ARG A 77 15.22 15.65 -1.19
CA ARG A 77 15.67 15.13 0.11
C ARG A 77 16.48 13.84 -0.01
N LYS A 78 16.10 12.94 -0.94
CA LYS A 78 16.87 11.71 -1.20
C LYS A 78 18.23 12.03 -1.82
N LEU A 79 18.30 12.94 -2.79
CA LEU A 79 19.55 13.36 -3.40
C LEU A 79 20.48 14.05 -2.40
N GLN A 80 19.96 14.93 -1.54
CA GLN A 80 20.74 15.54 -0.46
C GLN A 80 21.31 14.47 0.49
N GLY A 81 20.48 13.48 0.89
CA GLY A 81 20.94 12.36 1.69
C GLY A 81 22.04 11.54 1.01
N LEU A 82 21.93 11.30 -0.30
CA LEU A 82 22.93 10.59 -1.09
C LEU A 82 24.25 11.38 -1.20
N VAL A 83 24.19 12.70 -1.34
CA VAL A 83 25.40 13.55 -1.40
C VAL A 83 26.12 13.57 -0.05
N VAL A 84 25.39 13.74 1.05
CA VAL A 84 25.96 13.67 2.41
C VAL A 84 26.61 12.30 2.66
N MET A 85 25.92 11.23 2.27
CA MET A 85 26.46 9.88 2.39
C MET A 85 27.71 9.71 1.53
N ASN A 86 27.73 10.21 0.30
CA ASN A 86 28.87 10.12 -0.60
C ASN A 86 30.11 10.84 -0.05
N GLU A 87 29.94 12.07 0.47
CA GLU A 87 31.04 12.80 1.12
C GLU A 87 31.53 12.09 2.38
N SER A 88 30.62 11.52 3.18
CA SER A 88 31.02 10.72 4.35
C SER A 88 31.81 9.45 3.96
N LEU A 89 31.42 8.79 2.86
CA LEU A 89 32.12 7.61 2.35
C LEU A 89 33.49 7.95 1.79
N LYS A 90 33.64 9.08 1.09
CA LYS A 90 34.96 9.56 0.64
C LYS A 90 35.89 9.83 1.82
N GLN A 91 35.37 10.45 2.88
CA GLN A 91 36.14 10.71 4.09
C GLN A 91 36.56 9.41 4.78
N GLN A 92 35.63 8.45 4.92
CA GLN A 92 35.94 7.12 5.47
C GLN A 92 36.94 6.35 4.60
N GLU A 93 36.85 6.43 3.28
CA GLU A 93 37.81 5.81 2.37
C GLU A 93 39.20 6.41 2.54
N HIS A 94 39.29 7.75 2.65
CA HIS A 94 40.55 8.43 2.90
C HIS A 94 41.18 8.01 4.24
N GLU A 95 40.40 8.04 5.32
CA GLU A 95 40.84 7.62 6.65
C GLU A 95 41.26 6.15 6.67
N PHE A 96 40.49 5.28 6.02
CA PHE A 96 40.83 3.87 5.89
C PHE A 96 42.12 3.65 5.10
N ARG A 97 42.33 4.38 4.00
CA ARG A 97 43.59 4.32 3.24
C ARG A 97 44.80 4.75 4.07
N GLU A 98 44.67 5.81 4.86
CA GLU A 98 45.74 6.24 5.76
C GLU A 98 45.99 5.22 6.87
N GLN A 99 44.93 4.65 7.46
CA GLN A 99 45.06 3.55 8.43
C GLN A 99 45.74 2.33 7.81
N CYS A 100 45.40 1.93 6.59
CA CYS A 100 46.05 0.83 5.88
C CYS A 100 47.52 1.12 5.61
N LYS A 101 47.92 2.36 5.28
CA LYS A 101 49.34 2.72 5.10
C LYS A 101 50.11 2.58 6.41
N VAL A 102 49.53 3.04 7.52
CA VAL A 102 50.13 2.92 8.86
C VAL A 102 50.26 1.44 9.25
N GLU A 103 49.20 0.65 9.12
CA GLU A 103 49.24 -0.79 9.43
C GLU A 103 50.18 -1.57 8.49
N LEU A 104 50.26 -1.22 7.21
CA LEU A 104 51.23 -1.82 6.28
C LEU A 104 52.66 -1.55 6.74
N SER A 105 52.98 -0.30 7.13
CA SER A 105 54.31 0.04 7.63
C SER A 105 54.65 -0.67 8.94
N ARG A 106 53.66 -0.81 9.83
CA ARG A 106 53.78 -1.57 11.08
C ARG A 106 54.05 -3.05 10.79
N LEU A 107 53.26 -3.68 9.93
CA LEU A 107 53.44 -5.09 9.56
C LEU A 107 54.77 -5.32 8.84
N GLN A 108 55.22 -4.40 7.98
CA GLN A 108 56.54 -4.47 7.37
C GLN A 108 57.68 -4.41 8.39
N ASN A 109 57.55 -3.59 9.43
CA ASN A 109 58.51 -3.56 10.54
C ASN A 109 58.47 -4.86 11.35
N LEU A 110 57.27 -5.37 11.65
CA LEU A 110 57.09 -6.64 12.37
C LEU A 110 57.65 -7.84 11.58
N VAL A 111 57.51 -7.85 10.26
CA VAL A 111 58.11 -8.87 9.37
C VAL A 111 59.63 -8.77 9.37
N LYS A 112 60.21 -7.56 9.39
CA LYS A 112 61.67 -7.39 9.50
C LYS A 112 62.18 -7.89 10.85
N GLU A 113 61.52 -7.53 11.95
CA GLU A 113 61.85 -8.04 13.29
C GLU A 113 61.70 -9.56 13.36
N ALA A 114 60.64 -10.12 12.78
CA ALA A 114 60.41 -11.56 12.70
C ALA A 114 61.50 -12.27 11.87
N GLN A 115 61.89 -11.70 10.72
CA GLN A 115 62.98 -12.21 9.88
C GLN A 115 64.35 -12.15 10.58
N GLU A 116 64.58 -11.16 11.43
CA GLU A 116 65.79 -11.05 12.26
C GLU A 116 65.79 -12.03 13.45
N SER A 117 64.59 -12.44 13.91
CA SER A 117 64.40 -13.36 15.04
C SER A 117 64.24 -14.84 14.68
N ALA A 118 64.26 -15.19 13.38
CA ALA A 118 63.91 -16.53 12.92
C ALA A 118 65.05 -17.56 13.13
N THR A 119 65.06 -18.21 14.30
CA THR A 119 65.57 -19.59 14.45
C THR A 119 64.46 -20.59 14.09
N PRO A 120 64.76 -21.69 13.36
CA PRO A 120 63.74 -22.62 12.90
C PRO A 120 63.32 -23.64 13.99
N ASP A 121 62.13 -24.19 13.77
CA ASP A 121 61.44 -25.30 14.44
C ASP A 121 60.66 -25.01 15.73
N LYS A 122 59.31 -24.93 15.60
CA LYS A 122 58.29 -25.48 16.54
C LYS A 122 56.80 -25.27 16.16
N ASP A 123 56.37 -25.31 14.89
CA ASP A 123 54.97 -24.99 14.52
C ASP A 123 54.15 -26.11 13.85
N GLY A 124 54.55 -27.38 13.93
CA GLY A 124 53.76 -28.50 13.36
C GLY A 124 52.49 -28.84 14.16
N ASP A 125 52.62 -29.00 15.47
CA ASP A 125 51.51 -29.42 16.35
C ASP A 125 50.41 -28.36 16.50
N GLN A 126 50.74 -27.08 16.30
CA GLN A 126 49.78 -25.97 16.34
C GLN A 126 48.89 -25.93 15.09
N VAL A 127 49.38 -26.41 13.95
CA VAL A 127 48.62 -26.42 12.68
C VAL A 127 47.60 -27.56 12.68
N ASP A 128 47.97 -28.74 13.19
CA ASP A 128 47.06 -29.89 13.28
C ASP A 128 45.91 -29.65 14.28
N THR A 129 46.20 -28.98 15.40
CA THR A 129 45.16 -28.60 16.37
C THR A 129 44.19 -27.58 15.79
N GLN A 130 44.68 -26.55 15.08
CA GLN A 130 43.82 -25.60 14.37
C GLN A 130 42.96 -26.26 13.29
N PHE A 131 43.49 -27.26 12.59
CA PHE A 131 42.76 -28.00 11.57
C PHE A 131 41.61 -28.82 12.15
N GLU A 132 41.84 -29.53 13.27
CA GLU A 132 40.79 -30.28 13.98
C GLU A 132 39.71 -29.35 14.53
N GLU A 133 40.07 -28.19 15.08
CA GLU A 133 39.12 -27.18 15.57
C GLU A 133 38.22 -26.63 14.45
N GLU A 134 38.79 -26.27 13.31
CA GLU A 134 38.01 -25.80 12.16
C GLU A 134 37.16 -26.92 11.54
N ARG A 135 37.64 -28.17 11.54
CA ARG A 135 36.86 -29.32 11.11
C ARG A 135 35.64 -29.55 12.01
N GLU A 136 35.79 -29.45 13.32
CA GLU A 136 34.68 -29.48 14.26
C GLU A 136 33.71 -28.30 14.04
N ARG A 137 34.24 -27.11 13.79
CA ARG A 137 33.44 -25.91 13.51
C ARG A 137 32.58 -26.09 12.27
N VAL A 138 33.15 -26.63 11.19
CA VAL A 138 32.43 -26.98 9.96
C VAL A 138 31.36 -28.05 10.24
N HIS A 139 31.66 -29.05 11.06
CA HIS A 139 30.68 -30.08 11.43
C HIS A 139 29.47 -29.48 12.20
N LYS A 140 29.73 -28.61 13.18
CA LYS A 140 28.69 -27.88 13.94
C LYS A 140 27.84 -26.98 13.01
N LEU A 141 28.47 -26.28 12.07
CA LEU A 141 27.76 -25.46 11.08
C LEU A 141 26.89 -26.30 10.14
N ARG A 142 27.36 -27.47 9.69
CA ARG A 142 26.55 -28.41 8.89
C ARG A 142 25.33 -28.91 9.64
N LEU A 143 25.45 -29.19 10.94
CA LEU A 143 24.31 -29.58 11.78
C LEU A 143 23.27 -28.45 11.91
N LEU A 144 23.72 -27.21 12.10
CA LEU A 144 22.83 -26.05 12.15
C LEU A 144 22.12 -25.82 10.81
N LEU A 145 22.84 -25.95 9.69
CA LEU A 145 22.26 -25.88 8.35
C LEU A 145 21.20 -26.96 8.14
N ALA A 146 21.47 -28.20 8.54
CA ALA A 146 20.52 -29.31 8.45
C ALA A 146 19.26 -29.04 9.29
N LYS A 147 19.41 -28.46 10.49
CA LYS A 147 18.27 -28.04 11.33
C LYS A 147 17.45 -26.94 10.65
N GLY A 148 18.11 -25.94 10.07
CA GLY A 148 17.47 -24.89 9.28
C GLY A 148 16.67 -25.44 8.09
N ASN A 149 17.28 -26.34 7.30
CA ASN A 149 16.61 -26.98 6.16
C ASN A 149 15.38 -27.81 6.57
N ARG A 150 15.43 -28.51 7.71
CA ARG A 150 14.24 -29.19 8.25
C ARG A 150 13.14 -28.20 8.62
N SER A 151 13.50 -27.06 9.19
CA SER A 151 12.54 -26.00 9.52
C SER A 151 11.92 -25.38 8.27
N ILE A 152 12.72 -25.13 7.22
CA ILE A 152 12.23 -24.63 5.94
C ILE A 152 11.26 -25.63 5.31
N ALA A 153 11.60 -26.91 5.30
CA ALA A 153 10.71 -27.96 4.77
C ALA A 153 9.40 -28.09 5.57
N ALA A 154 9.44 -27.87 6.89
CA ALA A 154 8.23 -27.83 7.71
C ALA A 154 7.35 -26.62 7.36
N LEU A 155 7.95 -25.43 7.21
CA LEU A 155 7.25 -24.22 6.82
C LEU A 155 6.65 -24.32 5.42
N GLN A 156 7.35 -24.94 4.46
CA GLN A 156 6.84 -25.18 3.11
C GLN A 156 5.59 -26.05 3.13
N ARG A 157 5.58 -27.15 3.90
CA ARG A 157 4.37 -27.98 4.06
C ARG A 157 3.21 -27.20 4.66
N GLN A 158 3.47 -26.37 5.67
CA GLN A 158 2.43 -25.51 6.24
C GLN A 158 1.92 -24.47 5.23
N LEU A 159 2.78 -24.00 4.32
CA LEU A 159 2.38 -23.10 3.24
C LEU A 159 1.51 -23.82 2.19
N ASP A 160 1.85 -25.06 1.85
CA ASP A 160 1.10 -25.90 0.91
C ASP A 160 -0.28 -26.31 1.47
N GLU A 161 -0.43 -26.37 2.79
CA GLU A 161 -1.74 -26.55 3.46
C GLU A 161 -2.66 -25.33 3.31
N VAL A 162 -2.11 -24.16 2.99
CA VAL A 162 -2.92 -22.95 2.75
C VAL A 162 -3.38 -22.92 1.30
N PRO A 163 -4.71 -22.94 1.06
CA PRO A 163 -5.21 -22.99 -0.30
C PRO A 163 -4.79 -21.76 -1.10
N GLY A 164 -4.15 -22.03 -2.24
CA GLY A 164 -3.68 -21.00 -3.14
C GLY A 164 -4.82 -20.23 -3.81
N ARG A 165 -4.47 -19.14 -4.50
CA ARG A 165 -5.44 -18.29 -5.22
C ARG A 165 -6.31 -19.09 -6.23
N ALA A 166 -5.74 -20.11 -6.86
CA ALA A 166 -6.46 -20.97 -7.80
C ALA A 166 -7.49 -21.86 -7.08
N GLU A 167 -7.14 -22.46 -5.95
CA GLU A 167 -8.04 -23.31 -5.15
C GLU A 167 -9.16 -22.49 -4.53
N LEU A 168 -8.86 -21.29 -4.00
CA LEU A 168 -9.87 -20.36 -3.53
C LEU A 168 -10.88 -20.00 -4.63
N ALA A 169 -10.40 -19.77 -5.87
CA ALA A 169 -11.28 -19.51 -7.01
C ALA A 169 -12.15 -20.73 -7.37
N GLN A 170 -11.62 -21.95 -7.24
CA GLN A 170 -12.39 -23.18 -7.43
C GLN A 170 -13.48 -23.32 -6.34
N TYR A 171 -13.14 -23.09 -5.07
CA TYR A 171 -14.11 -23.13 -3.98
C TYR A 171 -15.21 -22.09 -4.15
N GLN A 172 -14.87 -20.86 -4.55
CA GLN A 172 -15.86 -19.82 -4.85
C GLN A 172 -16.85 -20.26 -5.93
N ARG A 173 -16.36 -20.85 -7.04
CA ARG A 173 -17.24 -21.40 -8.08
C ARG A 173 -18.12 -22.51 -7.53
N ARG A 174 -17.54 -23.43 -6.75
CA ARG A 174 -18.28 -24.54 -6.14
C ARG A 174 -19.36 -24.07 -5.16
N PHE A 175 -19.10 -23.00 -4.40
CA PHE A 175 -20.10 -22.40 -3.52
C PHE A 175 -21.25 -21.77 -4.31
N LEU A 176 -20.97 -21.09 -5.42
CA LEU A 176 -22.03 -20.55 -6.29
C LEU A 176 -22.88 -21.66 -6.91
N GLU A 177 -22.26 -22.75 -7.36
CA GLU A 177 -22.97 -23.94 -7.85
C GLU A 177 -23.88 -24.53 -6.76
N LEU A 178 -23.34 -24.73 -5.56
CA LEU A 178 -24.10 -25.26 -4.43
C LEU A 178 -25.25 -24.34 -4.05
N TYR A 179 -25.01 -23.03 -3.99
CA TYR A 179 -26.05 -22.04 -3.70
C TYR A 179 -27.18 -22.09 -4.73
N ASN A 180 -26.84 -22.21 -6.01
CA ASN A 180 -27.83 -22.36 -7.08
C ASN A 180 -28.62 -23.68 -6.95
N GLN A 181 -27.97 -24.78 -6.60
CA GLN A 181 -28.65 -26.06 -6.35
C GLN A 181 -29.62 -25.98 -5.17
N VAL A 182 -29.18 -25.39 -4.05
CA VAL A 182 -30.03 -25.17 -2.86
C VAL A 182 -31.21 -24.27 -3.20
N ALA A 183 -31.00 -23.18 -3.94
CA ALA A 183 -32.07 -22.29 -4.37
C ALA A 183 -33.07 -22.98 -5.30
N ALA A 184 -32.59 -23.82 -6.23
CA ALA A 184 -33.44 -24.61 -7.11
C ALA A 184 -34.27 -25.62 -6.34
N LYS A 185 -33.66 -26.36 -5.39
CA LYS A 185 -34.37 -27.31 -4.52
C LYS A 185 -35.38 -26.63 -3.63
N HIS A 186 -35.06 -25.47 -3.05
CA HIS A 186 -36.01 -24.68 -2.27
C HIS A 186 -37.23 -24.26 -3.10
N LYS A 187 -37.01 -23.83 -4.36
CA LYS A 187 -38.10 -23.50 -5.29
C LYS A 187 -38.96 -24.73 -5.59
N GLU A 188 -38.35 -25.86 -5.88
CA GLU A 188 -39.03 -27.14 -6.14
C GLU A 188 -39.88 -27.57 -4.92
N THR A 189 -39.32 -27.53 -3.72
CA THR A 189 -40.03 -27.83 -2.47
C THR A 189 -41.26 -26.92 -2.28
N LYS A 190 -41.13 -25.62 -2.52
CA LYS A 190 -42.29 -24.70 -2.47
C LYS A 190 -43.36 -25.04 -3.50
N GLN A 191 -42.97 -25.48 -4.70
CA GLN A 191 -43.91 -25.93 -5.72
C GLN A 191 -44.66 -27.18 -5.27
N PHE A 192 -43.97 -28.15 -4.65
CA PHE A 192 -44.62 -29.32 -4.07
C PHE A 192 -45.59 -28.98 -2.95
N TYR A 193 -45.23 -28.07 -2.04
CA TYR A 193 -46.17 -27.60 -1.00
C TYR A 193 -47.40 -26.93 -1.61
N THR A 194 -47.22 -26.11 -2.66
CA THR A 194 -48.34 -25.45 -3.34
C THR A 194 -49.26 -26.48 -4.00
N LEU A 195 -48.67 -27.47 -4.68
CA LEU A 195 -49.42 -28.56 -5.31
C LEU A 195 -50.18 -29.38 -4.26
N TYR A 196 -49.51 -29.76 -3.17
CA TYR A 196 -50.12 -30.50 -2.07
C TYR A 196 -51.31 -29.74 -1.49
N ASN A 197 -51.14 -28.46 -1.14
CA ASN A 197 -52.24 -27.64 -0.60
C ASN A 197 -53.40 -27.52 -1.59
N THR A 198 -53.10 -27.38 -2.89
CA THR A 198 -54.15 -27.33 -3.92
C THR A 198 -54.91 -28.65 -3.99
N LEU A 199 -54.20 -29.79 -3.96
CA LEU A 199 -54.82 -31.11 -3.97
C LEU A 199 -55.64 -31.37 -2.69
N ASP A 200 -55.13 -30.97 -1.54
CA ASP A 200 -55.84 -31.10 -0.26
C ASP A 200 -57.13 -30.25 -0.25
N ASP A 201 -57.06 -29.00 -0.72
CA ASP A 201 -58.24 -28.15 -0.91
C ASP A 201 -59.24 -28.81 -1.87
N THR A 202 -58.80 -29.34 -3.01
CA THR A 202 -59.71 -30.03 -3.96
C THR A 202 -60.37 -31.25 -3.34
N LYS A 203 -59.61 -32.07 -2.60
CA LYS A 203 -60.12 -33.22 -1.87
C LYS A 203 -61.16 -32.79 -0.83
N LEU A 204 -60.89 -31.71 -0.10
CA LEU A 204 -61.80 -31.16 0.89
C LEU A 204 -63.11 -30.67 0.26
N TYR A 205 -63.07 -29.98 -0.88
CA TYR A 205 -64.29 -29.56 -1.58
C TYR A 205 -65.07 -30.74 -2.15
N LEU A 206 -64.40 -31.72 -2.77
CA LEU A 206 -65.04 -32.95 -3.22
C LEU A 206 -65.70 -33.72 -2.06
N GLY A 207 -65.04 -33.77 -0.90
CA GLY A 207 -65.61 -34.37 0.31
C GLY A 207 -66.87 -33.66 0.80
N LYS A 208 -66.90 -32.32 0.72
CA LYS A 208 -68.10 -31.52 1.05
C LYS A 208 -69.23 -31.77 0.05
N GLU A 209 -68.92 -31.88 -1.25
CA GLU A 209 -69.91 -32.19 -2.29
C GLU A 209 -70.52 -33.59 -2.09
N LEU A 210 -69.69 -34.60 -1.80
CA LEU A 210 -70.16 -35.95 -1.48
C LEU A 210 -71.04 -35.96 -0.24
N SER A 211 -70.62 -35.27 0.83
CA SER A 211 -71.42 -35.17 2.06
C SER A 211 -72.76 -34.48 1.82
N LEU A 212 -72.79 -33.44 0.98
CA LEU A 212 -74.02 -32.74 0.61
C LEU A 212 -74.95 -33.64 -0.21
N LEU A 213 -74.41 -34.35 -1.20
CA LEU A 213 -75.19 -35.28 -2.03
C LEU A 213 -75.78 -36.42 -1.21
N ASN A 214 -75.00 -37.00 -0.28
CA ASN A 214 -75.49 -38.03 0.64
C ASN A 214 -76.61 -37.49 1.52
N SER A 215 -76.45 -36.30 2.11
CA SER A 215 -77.51 -35.68 2.93
C SER A 215 -78.80 -35.43 2.14
N ILE A 216 -78.69 -35.01 0.88
CA ILE A 216 -79.85 -34.83 -0.01
C ILE A 216 -80.52 -36.19 -0.28
N LEU A 217 -79.74 -37.22 -0.60
CA LEU A 217 -80.22 -38.58 -0.88
C LEU A 217 -80.96 -39.18 0.33
N ASP A 218 -80.35 -39.11 1.51
CA ASP A 218 -80.90 -39.68 2.75
C ASP A 218 -82.23 -39.02 3.11
N THR A 219 -82.33 -37.69 2.94
CA THR A 219 -83.53 -36.91 3.27
C THR A 219 -84.63 -37.06 2.20
N TYR A 220 -84.28 -37.39 0.96
CA TYR A 220 -85.20 -37.39 -0.17
C TYR A 220 -86.37 -38.38 0.01
N THR A 221 -86.05 -39.62 0.41
CA THR A 221 -87.03 -40.71 0.50
C THR A 221 -88.10 -40.43 1.55
N GLU A 222 -87.70 -39.92 2.71
CA GLU A 222 -88.61 -39.54 3.80
C GLU A 222 -89.41 -38.27 3.46
N ALA A 223 -88.76 -37.26 2.89
CA ALA A 223 -89.44 -36.02 2.50
C ALA A 223 -90.52 -36.24 1.43
N MET A 224 -90.29 -37.14 0.48
CA MET A 224 -91.25 -37.45 -0.59
C MET A 224 -92.45 -38.29 -0.13
N SER A 225 -92.42 -38.83 1.09
CA SER A 225 -93.52 -39.63 1.66
C SER A 225 -94.79 -38.81 1.99
N SER A 226 -94.69 -37.48 2.08
CA SER A 226 -95.82 -36.60 2.38
C SER A 226 -95.76 -35.29 1.60
N ALA A 227 -96.92 -34.69 1.33
CA ALA A 227 -97.01 -33.41 0.61
C ALA A 227 -96.32 -32.26 1.38
N SER A 228 -96.49 -32.23 2.71
CA SER A 228 -95.83 -31.24 3.58
C SER A 228 -94.32 -31.44 3.64
N GLY A 229 -93.84 -32.69 3.74
CA GLY A 229 -92.41 -33.01 3.73
C GLY A 229 -91.75 -32.62 2.42
N LYS A 230 -92.44 -32.84 1.30
CA LYS A 230 -91.99 -32.44 -0.04
C LYS A 230 -91.83 -30.92 -0.13
N GLU A 231 -92.78 -30.14 0.35
CA GLU A 231 -92.68 -28.67 0.33
C GLU A 231 -91.51 -28.16 1.21
N GLN A 232 -91.30 -28.75 2.39
CA GLN A 232 -90.19 -28.39 3.26
C GLN A 232 -88.82 -28.74 2.65
N PHE A 233 -88.70 -29.91 2.02
CA PHE A 233 -87.49 -30.31 1.30
C PHE A 233 -87.18 -29.38 0.14
N MET A 234 -88.18 -28.94 -0.64
CA MET A 234 -87.96 -27.95 -1.71
C MET A 234 -87.43 -26.62 -1.15
N LYS A 235 -87.99 -26.12 -0.04
CA LYS A 235 -87.47 -24.91 0.63
C LYS A 235 -86.03 -25.07 1.12
N GLN A 236 -85.68 -26.24 1.68
CA GLN A 236 -84.31 -26.55 2.09
C GLN A 236 -83.36 -26.64 0.90
N PHE A 237 -83.79 -27.25 -0.20
CA PHE A 237 -83.01 -27.38 -1.42
C PHE A 237 -82.73 -26.01 -2.06
N ASP A 238 -83.74 -25.13 -2.12
CA ASP A 238 -83.57 -23.75 -2.59
C ASP A 238 -82.57 -22.98 -1.71
N ALA A 239 -82.62 -23.17 -0.38
CA ALA A 239 -81.66 -22.56 0.54
C ALA A 239 -80.23 -23.08 0.33
N ILE A 240 -80.06 -24.38 0.05
CA ILE A 240 -78.75 -24.97 -0.30
C ILE A 240 -78.21 -24.35 -1.59
N VAL A 241 -79.04 -24.29 -2.63
CA VAL A 241 -78.66 -23.71 -3.93
C VAL A 241 -78.23 -22.24 -3.76
N GLU A 242 -78.98 -21.47 -2.98
CA GLU A 242 -78.65 -20.07 -2.73
C GLU A 242 -77.36 -19.92 -1.92
N GLY A 243 -77.14 -20.77 -0.92
CA GLY A 243 -75.88 -20.84 -0.19
C GLY A 243 -74.67 -21.15 -1.08
N ILE A 244 -74.82 -22.07 -2.04
CA ILE A 244 -73.78 -22.40 -3.03
C ILE A 244 -73.49 -21.20 -3.93
N LYS A 245 -74.52 -20.51 -4.44
CA LYS A 245 -74.35 -19.31 -5.26
C LYS A 245 -73.59 -18.21 -4.52
N GLN A 246 -73.98 -17.94 -3.26
CA GLN A 246 -73.29 -16.95 -2.42
C GLN A 246 -71.83 -17.33 -2.16
N ASN A 247 -71.56 -18.61 -1.87
CA ASN A 247 -70.19 -19.07 -1.66
C ASN A 247 -69.34 -18.95 -2.93
N LYS A 248 -69.90 -19.27 -4.11
CA LYS A 248 -69.23 -19.07 -5.40
C LYS A 248 -68.79 -17.63 -5.59
N VAL A 249 -69.69 -16.66 -5.38
CA VAL A 249 -69.36 -15.22 -5.50
C VAL A 249 -68.22 -14.83 -4.54
N LYS A 250 -68.25 -15.33 -3.30
CA LYS A 250 -67.20 -15.07 -2.31
C LYS A 250 -65.83 -15.61 -2.74
N VAL A 251 -65.80 -16.83 -3.29
CA VAL A 251 -64.57 -17.46 -3.79
C VAL A 251 -64.05 -16.75 -5.05
N GLU A 252 -64.94 -16.35 -5.96
CA GLU A 252 -64.58 -15.59 -7.17
C GLU A 252 -63.97 -14.22 -6.81
N ARG A 253 -64.52 -13.53 -5.81
CA ARG A 253 -63.96 -12.28 -5.30
C ARG A 253 -62.56 -12.47 -4.72
N ARG A 254 -62.35 -13.49 -3.88
CA ARG A 254 -61.01 -13.80 -3.34
C ARG A 254 -60.01 -14.11 -4.46
N LYS A 255 -60.44 -14.86 -5.47
CA LYS A 255 -59.62 -15.17 -6.66
C LYS A 255 -59.23 -13.91 -7.43
N SER A 256 -60.12 -12.94 -7.58
CA SER A 256 -59.81 -11.69 -8.29
C SER A 256 -58.84 -10.80 -7.49
N GLU A 257 -59.01 -10.72 -6.17
CA GLU A 257 -58.09 -10.03 -5.25
C GLU A 257 -56.68 -10.62 -5.31
N GLU A 258 -56.53 -11.94 -5.24
CA GLU A 258 -55.23 -12.62 -5.35
C GLU A 258 -54.60 -12.47 -6.74
N ARG A 259 -55.41 -12.51 -7.82
CA ARG A 259 -54.91 -12.23 -9.18
C ARG A 259 -54.34 -10.82 -9.29
N ARG A 260 -55.05 -9.82 -8.77
CA ARG A 260 -54.58 -8.43 -8.78
C ARG A 260 -53.28 -8.29 -8.00
N ARG A 261 -53.17 -8.94 -6.84
CA ARG A 261 -51.95 -8.94 -6.02
C ARG A 261 -50.78 -9.59 -6.76
N ARG A 262 -50.99 -10.74 -7.41
CA ARG A 262 -49.99 -11.41 -8.27
C ARG A 262 -49.51 -10.48 -9.39
N ASP A 263 -50.43 -9.78 -10.04
CA ASP A 263 -50.10 -8.90 -11.16
C ASP A 263 -49.26 -7.70 -10.71
N GLN A 264 -49.61 -7.10 -9.56
CA GLN A 264 -48.81 -6.05 -8.92
C GLN A 264 -47.39 -6.53 -8.58
N LEU A 265 -47.26 -7.70 -7.94
CA LEU A 265 -45.95 -8.27 -7.60
C LEU A 265 -45.13 -8.62 -8.85
N SER A 266 -45.80 -9.06 -9.92
CA SER A 266 -45.15 -9.40 -11.18
C SER A 266 -44.61 -8.16 -11.90
N GLN A 267 -45.34 -7.04 -11.86
CA GLN A 267 -44.86 -5.74 -12.35
C GLN A 267 -43.67 -5.22 -11.54
N GLN A 268 -43.72 -5.35 -10.20
CA GLN A 268 -42.59 -5.00 -9.34
C GLN A 268 -41.36 -5.87 -9.61
N LEU A 269 -41.55 -7.17 -9.86
CA LEU A 269 -40.45 -8.06 -10.22
C LEU A 269 -39.83 -7.63 -11.56
N GLN A 270 -40.64 -7.30 -12.57
CA GLN A 270 -40.14 -6.82 -13.85
C GLN A 270 -39.31 -5.54 -13.71
N SER A 271 -39.77 -4.57 -12.93
CA SER A 271 -39.03 -3.31 -12.72
C SER A 271 -37.71 -3.54 -12.00
N LEU A 272 -37.67 -4.43 -10.99
CA LEU A 272 -36.45 -4.80 -10.29
C LEU A 272 -35.45 -5.54 -11.21
N VAL A 273 -35.94 -6.43 -12.08
CA VAL A 273 -35.09 -7.12 -13.07
C VAL A 273 -34.50 -6.12 -14.06
N GLU A 274 -35.25 -5.13 -14.50
CA GLU A 274 -34.72 -4.05 -15.35
C GLU A 274 -33.67 -3.21 -14.63
N GLN A 275 -33.90 -2.85 -13.36
CA GLN A 275 -32.90 -2.16 -12.54
C GLN A 275 -31.62 -3.00 -12.39
N GLN A 276 -31.75 -4.30 -12.13
CA GLN A 276 -30.61 -5.22 -12.08
C GLN A 276 -29.83 -5.22 -13.40
N ARG A 277 -30.52 -5.28 -14.55
CA ARG A 277 -29.88 -5.22 -15.88
C ARG A 277 -29.11 -3.91 -16.06
N ARG A 278 -29.70 -2.77 -15.69
CA ARG A 278 -29.03 -1.46 -15.75
C ARG A 278 -27.81 -1.40 -14.84
N TYR A 279 -27.91 -1.93 -13.62
CA TYR A 279 -26.80 -1.98 -12.68
C TYR A 279 -25.63 -2.82 -13.22
N VAL A 280 -25.91 -4.01 -13.75
CA VAL A 280 -24.88 -4.87 -14.37
C VAL A 280 -24.23 -4.18 -15.56
N ALA A 281 -25.01 -3.47 -16.39
CA ALA A 281 -24.46 -2.68 -17.50
C ALA A 281 -23.54 -1.55 -17.00
N ALA A 282 -23.95 -0.81 -15.97
CA ALA A 282 -23.14 0.25 -15.37
C ALA A 282 -21.83 -0.29 -14.78
N VAL A 283 -21.88 -1.40 -14.03
CA VAL A 283 -20.67 -2.05 -13.48
C VAL A 283 -19.73 -2.50 -14.61
N ARG A 284 -20.26 -3.05 -15.71
CA ARG A 284 -19.45 -3.39 -16.88
C ARG A 284 -18.78 -2.16 -17.47
N GLN A 285 -19.50 -1.05 -17.64
CA GLN A 285 -18.94 0.18 -18.18
C GLN A 285 -17.83 0.72 -17.28
N VAL A 286 -18.06 0.80 -15.96
CA VAL A 286 -17.05 1.22 -14.98
C VAL A 286 -15.82 0.32 -15.05
N THR A 287 -16.00 -0.99 -15.16
CA THR A 287 -14.88 -1.93 -15.29
C THR A 287 -14.05 -1.68 -16.55
N ILE A 288 -14.70 -1.34 -17.67
CA ILE A 288 -14.02 -1.01 -18.93
C ILE A 288 -13.23 0.31 -18.77
N GLU A 289 -13.84 1.34 -18.21
CA GLU A 289 -13.17 2.63 -18.00
C GLU A 289 -12.01 2.52 -17.00
N CYS A 290 -12.15 1.73 -15.93
CA CYS A 290 -11.06 1.46 -14.98
C CYS A 290 -9.87 0.80 -15.69
N ARG A 291 -10.10 -0.22 -16.52
CA ARG A 291 -9.03 -0.87 -17.31
C ARG A 291 -8.38 0.09 -18.29
N ARG A 292 -9.17 0.96 -18.93
CA ARG A 292 -8.65 2.00 -19.83
C ARG A 292 -7.76 2.99 -19.07
N ASN A 293 -8.20 3.43 -17.90
CA ASN A 293 -7.43 4.33 -17.04
C ASN A 293 -6.12 3.66 -16.57
N GLU A 294 -6.18 2.41 -16.11
CA GLU A 294 -4.98 1.63 -15.75
C GLU A 294 -3.99 1.53 -16.92
N ALA A 295 -4.46 1.29 -18.14
CA ALA A 295 -3.62 1.23 -19.34
C ALA A 295 -2.96 2.58 -19.65
N LEU A 296 -3.70 3.68 -19.55
CA LEU A 296 -3.17 5.04 -19.74
C LEU A 296 -2.14 5.41 -18.66
N LEU A 297 -2.42 5.07 -17.40
CA LEU A 297 -1.47 5.27 -16.29
C LEU A 297 -0.19 4.44 -16.47
N ALA A 298 -0.30 3.22 -16.99
CA ALA A 298 0.86 2.39 -17.31
C ALA A 298 1.72 3.01 -18.42
N GLN A 299 1.10 3.62 -19.44
CA GLN A 299 1.82 4.34 -20.49
C GLN A 299 2.53 5.59 -19.95
N LEU A 300 1.88 6.35 -19.06
CA LEU A 300 2.47 7.53 -18.42
C LEU A 300 3.62 7.20 -17.45
N ARG A 301 3.62 6.02 -16.83
CA ARG A 301 4.70 5.54 -15.94
C ARG A 301 5.85 4.87 -16.69
N GLY A 302 5.65 4.53 -17.97
CA GLY A 302 6.64 3.87 -18.83
C GLY A 302 7.52 4.83 -19.65
N THR A 303 7.35 6.14 -19.45
CA THR A 303 8.19 7.23 -19.97
C THR A 303 8.90 7.91 -18.81
#